data_AF-A0A7C4YHJ1-F1
#
_entry.id   AF-A0A7C4YHJ1-F1
#
_cell.length_a   1.000
_cell.length_b   1.000
_cell.length_c   1.000
_cell.angle_alpha   90.00
_cell.angle_beta   90.00
_cell.angle_gamma   90.00
#
_symmetry.space_group_name_H-M   'P 1'
#
loop_
_entity.id
_entity.type
_entity.pdbx_description
1 polymer ?
#
loop_
_entity_poly.entity_id
_entity_poly.type
_entity_poly.pdbx_seq_one_letter_code
_entity_poly.pdbx_strand_id
1 'polypeptide(L)'
;MLDFISVLGETPVVQEEKLEGYAVITGMGPTYFWFQFEELKEIARNFGFTTQEAETGIEKMITGAIKTLFESGLTPTQVIDLIPFRPLQDYE
;
A
#
# COMPACT_ATOMS: atom_id res chain seq x y z
N MET A 1 -23.02 -0.48 -20.67
CA MET A 1 -22.92 -0.14 -19.23
C MET A 1 -21.49 -0.31 -18.74
N LEU A 2 -20.87 -1.48 -18.91
CA LEU A 2 -19.45 -1.69 -18.56
C LEU A 2 -18.51 -0.75 -19.33
N ASP A 3 -18.75 -0.52 -20.62
CA ASP A 3 -17.92 0.39 -21.42
C ASP A 3 -17.90 1.83 -20.86
N PHE A 4 -19.01 2.26 -20.25
CA PHE A 4 -19.15 3.61 -19.71
C PHE A 4 -18.31 3.80 -18.43
N ILE A 5 -18.14 2.75 -17.63
CA ILE A 5 -17.41 2.80 -16.35
C ILE A 5 -15.94 2.40 -16.49
N SER A 6 -15.50 1.92 -17.67
CA SER A 6 -14.12 1.49 -17.91
C SER A 6 -13.07 2.59 -17.68
N VAL A 7 -13.45 3.87 -17.82
CA VAL A 7 -12.58 5.02 -17.52
C VAL A 7 -12.28 5.18 -16.03
N LEU A 8 -13.05 4.53 -15.16
CA LEU A 8 -12.87 4.57 -13.70
C LEU A 8 -11.99 3.42 -13.18
N GLY A 9 -11.59 2.49 -14.05
CA GLY A 9 -10.75 1.36 -13.71
C GLY A 9 -11.30 0.03 -14.23
N GLU A 10 -10.78 -1.06 -13.68
CA GLU A 10 -11.15 -2.41 -14.09
C GLU A 10 -12.41 -2.90 -13.37
N THR A 11 -13.27 -3.63 -14.09
CA THR A 11 -14.48 -4.27 -13.53
C THR A 11 -14.38 -5.79 -13.67
N PRO A 12 -13.79 -6.49 -12.69
CA PRO A 12 -13.59 -7.93 -12.76
C PRO A 12 -14.91 -8.69 -12.56
N VAL A 13 -15.10 -9.75 -13.33
CA VAL A 13 -16.21 -10.70 -13.15
C VAL A 13 -15.74 -11.81 -12.22
N VAL A 14 -16.41 -11.97 -11.08
CA VAL A 14 -16.08 -12.97 -10.06
C VAL A 14 -17.25 -13.93 -9.83
N GLN A 15 -16.97 -15.09 -9.25
CA GLN A 15 -18.01 -16.04 -8.82
C GLN A 15 -18.80 -15.42 -7.66
N GLU A 16 -20.11 -15.64 -7.63
CA GLU A 16 -21.02 -15.08 -6.62
C GLU A 16 -20.54 -15.39 -5.19
N GLU A 17 -20.08 -16.62 -4.93
CA GLU A 17 -19.62 -17.03 -3.60
C GLU A 17 -18.35 -16.30 -3.14
N LYS A 18 -17.63 -15.64 -4.06
CA LYS A 18 -16.43 -14.84 -3.78
C LYS A 18 -16.70 -13.34 -3.78
N LEU A 19 -17.90 -12.90 -4.16
CA LEU A 19 -18.21 -11.49 -4.39
C LEU A 19 -17.98 -10.65 -3.14
N GLU A 20 -18.48 -11.11 -1.98
CA GLU A 20 -18.30 -10.41 -0.70
C GLU A 20 -16.82 -10.34 -0.30
N GLY A 21 -16.09 -11.46 -0.39
CA GLY A 21 -14.66 -11.49 -0.11
C GLY A 21 -13.87 -10.54 -1.01
N TYR A 22 -14.20 -10.51 -2.30
CA TYR A 22 -13.59 -9.59 -3.26
C TYR A 22 -13.88 -8.13 -2.91
N ALA A 23 -15.12 -7.80 -2.55
CA ALA A 23 -15.52 -6.46 -2.13
C ALA A 23 -14.77 -6.00 -0.87
N VAL A 24 -14.56 -6.89 0.10
CA VAL A 24 -13.78 -6.60 1.30
C VAL A 24 -12.32 -6.31 0.94
N ILE A 25 -11.65 -7.17 0.17
CA ILE A 25 -10.22 -6.99 -0.09
C ILE A 25 -9.89 -5.88 -1.09
N THR A 26 -10.80 -5.55 -2.02
CA THR A 26 -10.56 -4.53 -3.07
C THR A 26 -11.30 -3.22 -2.83
N GLY A 27 -12.56 -3.28 -2.38
CA GLY A 27 -13.36 -2.09 -2.09
C GLY A 27 -13.04 -1.51 -0.71
N MET A 28 -12.92 -2.36 0.31
CA MET A 28 -12.58 -1.91 1.67
C MET A 28 -11.07 -1.96 1.94
N GLY A 29 -10.29 -2.72 1.17
CA GLY A 29 -8.83 -2.81 1.31
C GLY A 29 -8.09 -1.47 1.47
N PRO A 30 -8.41 -0.42 0.67
CA PRO A 30 -7.79 0.90 0.83
C PRO A 30 -7.95 1.50 2.24
N THR A 31 -9.03 1.19 2.95
CA THR A 31 -9.32 1.73 4.30
C THR A 31 -8.27 1.33 5.33
N TYR A 32 -7.56 0.22 5.10
CA TYR A 32 -6.49 -0.26 5.97
C TYR A 32 -5.23 0.61 5.88
N PHE A 33 -5.08 1.37 4.79
CA PHE A 33 -3.88 2.16 4.54
C PHE A 33 -4.09 3.66 4.76
N TRP A 34 -5.31 4.18 4.68
CA TRP A 34 -5.57 5.62 4.80
C TRP A 34 -4.98 6.23 6.07
N PHE A 35 -5.24 5.63 7.24
CA PHE A 35 -4.66 6.12 8.49
C PHE A 35 -3.13 5.96 8.53
N GLN A 36 -2.58 4.90 7.93
CA GLN A 36 -1.12 4.71 7.85
C GLN A 36 -0.46 5.79 6.99
N PHE A 37 -1.09 6.19 5.89
CA PHE A 37 -0.61 7.27 5.03
C PHE A 37 -0.71 8.64 5.73
N GLU A 38 -1.77 8.88 6.52
CA GLU A 38 -1.84 10.08 7.36
C GLU A 38 -0.69 10.11 8.38
N GLU A 39 -0.42 9.01 9.09
CA GLU A 39 0.71 8.93 10.02
C GLU A 39 2.07 9.17 9.32
N LEU A 40 2.29 8.62 8.14
CA LEU A 40 3.50 8.88 7.35
C LEU A 40 3.61 10.36 6.95
N LYS A 41 2.49 11.03 6.64
CA LYS A 41 2.48 12.48 6.38
C LYS A 41 2.83 13.26 7.64
N GLU A 42 2.30 12.90 8.81
CA GLU A 42 2.68 13.53 10.08
C GLU A 42 4.18 13.40 10.36
N ILE A 43 4.73 12.19 10.19
CA ILE A 43 6.16 11.93 10.34
C ILE A 43 6.96 12.81 9.38
N ALA A 44 6.59 12.86 8.10
CA ALA A 44 7.26 13.70 7.11
C ALA A 44 7.20 15.20 7.50
N ARG A 45 6.07 15.70 8.01
CA ARG A 45 5.97 17.09 8.50
C ARG A 45 6.92 17.35 9.67
N ASN A 46 7.07 16.41 10.59
CA ASN A 46 8.04 16.53 11.70
C ASN A 46 9.49 16.60 11.22
N PHE A 47 9.79 16.03 10.05
CA PHE A 47 11.09 16.16 9.39
C PHE A 47 11.20 17.40 8.48
N GLY A 48 10.17 18.26 8.44
CA GLY A 48 10.20 19.53 7.70
C GLY A 48 9.79 19.44 6.23
N PHE A 49 9.21 18.31 5.79
CA PHE A 49 8.71 18.18 4.43
C PHE A 49 7.41 18.97 4.23
N THR A 50 7.23 19.51 3.02
CA THR A 50 5.93 20.05 2.60
C THR A 50 4.93 18.92 2.36
N THR A 51 3.63 19.24 2.39
CA THR A 51 2.57 18.28 2.08
C THR A 51 2.77 17.61 0.71
N GLN A 52 3.12 18.39 -0.32
CA GLN A 52 3.31 17.88 -1.67
C GLN A 52 4.48 16.90 -1.77
N GLU A 53 5.60 17.19 -1.09
CA GLU A 53 6.76 16.30 -1.04
C GLU A 53 6.41 14.99 -0.32
N ALA A 54 5.70 15.08 0.82
CA ALA A 54 5.25 13.92 1.57
C ALA A 54 4.32 13.03 0.75
N GLU A 55 3.30 13.59 0.11
CA GLU A 55 2.34 12.85 -0.72
C GLU A 55 3.03 12.16 -1.90
N THR A 56 3.89 12.90 -2.62
CA THR A 56 4.66 12.35 -3.75
C THR A 56 5.61 11.23 -3.30
N GLY A 57 6.24 11.38 -2.13
CA GLY A 57 7.12 10.38 -1.54
C GLY A 57 6.37 9.11 -1.14
N ILE A 58 5.24 9.26 -0.44
CA ILE A 58 4.41 8.15 0.04
C ILE A 58 3.80 7.37 -1.13
N GLU A 59 3.29 8.06 -2.17
CA GLU A 59 2.74 7.42 -3.37
C GLU A 59 3.78 6.50 -4.06
N LYS A 60 4.99 7.03 -4.28
CA LYS A 60 6.09 6.26 -4.88
C LYS A 60 6.55 5.12 -3.97
N MET A 61 6.60 5.37 -2.67
CA MET A 61 6.99 4.37 -1.66
C MET A 61 6.02 3.19 -1.67
N ILE A 62 4.71 3.42 -1.57
CA ILE A 62 3.74 2.31 -1.52
C ILE A 62 3.70 1.55 -2.85
N THR A 63 3.81 2.25 -3.98
CA THR A 63 3.91 1.61 -5.30
C THR A 63 5.13 0.70 -5.38
N GLY A 64 6.28 1.17 -4.90
CA GLY A 64 7.51 0.37 -4.82
C GLY A 64 7.35 -0.82 -3.89
N ALA A 65 6.77 -0.64 -2.70
CA ALA A 65 6.55 -1.70 -1.73
C ALA A 65 5.65 -2.81 -2.28
N ILE A 66 4.55 -2.46 -2.96
CA ILE A 66 3.65 -3.43 -3.62
C ILE A 66 4.41 -4.21 -4.70
N LYS A 67 5.14 -3.53 -5.58
CA LYS A 67 5.95 -4.19 -6.62
C LYS A 67 7.00 -5.10 -6.02
N THR A 68 7.72 -4.68 -4.99
CA THR A 68 8.69 -5.54 -4.33
C THR A 68 8.02 -6.76 -3.69
N LEU A 69 6.86 -6.60 -3.06
CA LEU A 69 6.17 -7.72 -2.41
C LEU A 69 5.67 -8.77 -3.42
N PHE A 70 5.15 -8.35 -4.57
CA PHE A 70 4.47 -9.25 -5.51
C PHE A 70 5.27 -9.59 -6.77
N GLU A 71 6.23 -8.75 -7.17
CA GLU A 71 6.93 -8.87 -8.46
C GLU A 71 8.43 -9.20 -8.31
N SER A 72 9.00 -9.16 -7.11
CA SER A 72 10.46 -9.39 -6.91
C SER A 72 10.90 -10.85 -7.03
N GLY A 73 9.97 -11.80 -6.96
CA GLY A 73 10.27 -13.24 -6.87
C GLY A 73 10.77 -13.69 -5.49
N LEU A 74 10.81 -12.80 -4.50
CA LEU A 74 11.12 -13.12 -3.11
C LEU A 74 9.88 -13.60 -2.35
N THR A 75 10.10 -14.38 -1.29
CA THR A 75 9.02 -14.71 -0.35
C THR A 75 8.64 -13.48 0.49
N PRO A 76 7.41 -13.42 1.03
CA PRO A 76 7.01 -12.31 1.92
C PRO A 76 7.96 -12.09 3.09
N THR A 77 8.46 -13.16 3.71
CA THR A 77 9.44 -13.09 4.80
C THR A 77 10.74 -12.43 4.35
N GLN A 78 11.24 -12.79 3.17
CA GLN A 78 12.45 -12.17 2.62
C GLN A 78 12.23 -10.70 2.29
N VAL A 79 11.06 -10.32 1.76
CA VAL A 79 10.73 -8.92 1.47
C VAL A 79 10.69 -8.09 2.75
N ILE A 80 10.08 -8.59 3.81
CA ILE A 80 10.03 -7.92 5.12
C ILE A 80 11.43 -7.73 5.71
N ASP A 81 12.35 -8.67 5.46
CA ASP A 81 13.74 -8.63 5.93
C ASP A 81 14.67 -7.76 5.05
N LEU A 82 14.20 -7.22 3.91
CA LEU A 82 15.04 -6.41 3.01
C LEU A 82 15.50 -5.08 3.62
N ILE A 83 14.72 -4.51 4.54
CA ILE A 83 15.08 -3.27 5.21
C ILE A 83 15.70 -3.66 6.54
N PRO A 84 17.03 -3.54 6.71
CA PRO A 84 17.70 -3.84 7.96
C PRO A 84 17.41 -2.73 8.98
N PHE A 85 16.18 -2.68 9.46
CA PHE A 85 15.74 -1.80 10.52
C PHE A 85 15.54 -2.66 11.76
N ARG A 86 16.54 -2.68 12.65
CA ARG A 86 16.39 -3.20 14.02
C ARG A 86 15.95 -2.02 14.89
N PRO A 87 14.67 -1.92 15.29
CA PRO A 87 14.21 -0.79 16.11
C PRO A 87 14.84 -0.79 17.50
N LEU A 88 15.37 -1.94 17.94
CA LEU A 88 15.93 -2.19 19.27
C LEU A 88 16.99 -3.28 19.14
N GLN A 89 18.18 -2.96 18.66
CA GLN A 89 19.35 -3.71 19.13
C GLN A 89 19.69 -3.04 20.45
N ASP A 90 19.32 -3.68 21.56
CA ASP A 90 19.87 -3.31 22.85
C ASP A 90 21.39 -3.28 22.66
N TYR A 91 21.98 -2.11 22.89
CA TYR A 91 23.43 -1.98 22.96
C TYR A 91 23.87 -2.82 24.18
N GLU A 92 24.22 -4.09 23.97
CA GLU A 92 25.11 -4.83 24.87
C GLU A 92 26.56 -4.40 24.62
#